data_AF-A0A2D9KN25-F1
#
_entry.id   AF-A0A2D9KN25-F1
#
_cell.length_a   1.000
_cell.length_b   1.000
_cell.length_c   1.000
_cell.angle_alpha   90.00
_cell.angle_beta   90.00
_cell.angle_gamma   90.00
#
_symmetry.space_group_name_H-M   'P 1'
#
loop_
_entity.id
_entity.type
_entity.pdbx_description
1 polymer ?
#
loop_
_entity_poly.entity_id
_entity_poly.type
_entity_poly.pdbx_seq_one_letter_code
_entity_poly.pdbx_strand_id
1 'polypeptide(L)' 'MSVEDFDEKQFKIYPNPASQEFIISSSNQITRVDVFNTEGKLMSSSTSTSNFQMVDASYWDLGVYFVKV' A
#
# COMPACT_ATOMS: atom_id res chain seq x y z
N MET A 1 28.51 -2.87 -17.58
CA MET A 1 27.09 -2.95 -17.97
C MET A 1 26.54 -4.11 -17.16
N SER A 2 25.59 -3.96 -16.26
CA SER A 2 24.44 -3.07 -16.29
C SER A 2 24.16 -2.60 -14.86
N VAL A 3 23.71 -1.37 -14.71
CA VAL A 3 22.89 -1.05 -13.55
C VAL A 3 21.59 -1.84 -13.77
N GLU A 4 21.21 -2.73 -12.86
CA GLU A 4 19.83 -3.17 -12.83
C GLU A 4 18.98 -1.91 -12.69
N ASP A 5 18.30 -1.53 -13.78
CA ASP A 5 17.24 -0.51 -13.75
C ASP A 5 16.32 -0.91 -12.60
N PHE A 6 16.42 -0.19 -11.49
CA PHE A 6 15.55 -0.34 -10.34
C PHE A 6 14.19 0.15 -10.82
N ASP A 7 13.40 -0.78 -11.37
CA ASP A 7 12.10 -0.57 -12.00
C ASP A 7 11.32 0.45 -11.16
N GLU A 8 11.24 1.68 -11.69
CA GLU A 8 10.76 2.85 -10.98
C GLU A 8 9.37 2.55 -10.44
N LYS A 9 9.27 2.42 -9.11
CA LYS A 9 8.06 2.23 -8.29
C LYS A 9 6.78 2.14 -9.13
N GLN A 10 6.43 0.91 -9.50
CA GLN A 10 5.17 0.56 -10.19
C GLN A 10 3.92 1.00 -9.42
N PHE A 11 4.06 1.47 -8.19
CA PHE A 11 2.99 1.97 -7.35
C PHE A 11 3.38 3.23 -6.54
N LYS A 12 2.39 4.08 -6.27
CA LYS A 12 2.49 5.28 -5.42
C LYS A 12 1.48 5.17 -4.28
N ILE A 13 1.90 5.58 -3.10
CA ILE A 13 1.06 5.60 -1.89
C ILE A 13 0.96 7.04 -1.39
N TYR A 14 -0.25 7.55 -1.24
CA TYR A 14 -0.48 8.92 -0.77
C TYR A 14 -1.84 9.10 -0.09
N PRO A 15 -1.98 10.05 0.86
CA PRO A 15 -0.88 10.76 1.51
C PRO A 15 -0.07 9.81 2.42
N ASN A 16 1.24 10.01 2.52
CA ASN A 16 2.08 9.38 3.52
C ASN A 16 2.90 10.51 4.19
N PRO A 17 2.65 10.87 5.46
CA PRO A 17 1.74 10.23 6.43
C PRO A 17 0.25 10.35 6.09
N ALA A 18 -0.55 9.35 6.48
CA ALA A 18 -2.01 9.32 6.30
C ALA A 18 -2.74 9.63 7.61
N SER A 19 -3.91 10.29 7.54
CA SER A 19 -4.71 10.62 8.73
C SER A 19 -5.96 9.78 8.91
N GLN A 20 -6.63 9.40 7.82
CA GLN A 20 -7.89 8.66 7.84
C GLN A 20 -7.89 7.60 6.75
N GLU A 21 -7.43 7.96 5.56
CA GLU A 21 -7.34 7.07 4.43
C GLU A 21 -6.03 7.29 3.68
N PHE A 22 -5.61 6.27 2.96
CA PHE A 22 -4.55 6.38 1.98
C PHE A 22 -4.92 5.63 0.70
N ILE A 23 -4.33 6.10 -0.38
CA ILE A 23 -4.53 5.61 -1.71
C ILE A 23 -3.27 4.90 -2.16
N ILE A 24 -3.45 3.71 -2.72
CA ILE A 24 -2.44 2.97 -3.46
C ILE A 24 -2.85 3.06 -4.92
N SER A 25 -2.01 3.69 -5.74
CA SER A 25 -2.16 3.73 -7.19
C SER A 25 -1.00 2.99 -7.83
N SER A 26 -1.25 2.31 -8.94
CA SER A 26 -0.26 1.52 -9.66
C SER A 26 -0.41 1.75 -11.16
N SER A 27 0.69 1.56 -11.89
CA SER A 27 0.65 1.52 -13.36
C SER A 27 0.02 0.21 -13.86
N ASN A 28 0.12 -0.85 -13.05
CA ASN A 28 -0.44 -2.18 -13.32
C ASN A 28 -1.65 -2.48 -12.42
N GLN A 29 -2.43 -3.49 -12.79
CA GLN A 29 -3.53 -3.98 -11.97
C GLN A 29 -3.03 -4.43 -10.59
N ILE A 30 -3.65 -3.89 -9.54
CA ILE A 30 -3.44 -4.34 -8.17
C ILE A 30 -4.28 -5.59 -7.99
N THR A 31 -3.67 -6.73 -7.64
CA THR A 31 -4.41 -7.98 -7.41
C THR A 31 -4.77 -8.16 -5.94
N ARG A 32 -3.87 -7.75 -5.04
CA ARG A 32 -4.03 -7.89 -3.60
C ARG A 32 -3.29 -6.77 -2.88
N VAL A 33 -3.88 -6.31 -1.78
CA VAL A 33 -3.27 -5.39 -0.83
C VAL A 33 -3.42 -5.99 0.55
N ASP A 34 -2.30 -6.27 1.21
CA ASP A 34 -2.27 -6.65 2.62
C ASP A 34 -1.55 -5.56 3.41
N VAL A 35 -2.11 -5.18 4.55
CA VAL A 35 -1.54 -4.16 5.44
C VAL A 35 -1.29 -4.77 6.81
N PHE A 36 -0.08 -4.58 7.32
CA PHE A 36 0.38 -5.14 8.59
C PHE A 36 0.85 -4.03 9.53
N ASN A 37 0.63 -4.21 10.84
CA ASN A 37 1.29 -3.39 11.85
C ASN A 37 2.75 -3.86 12.07
N THR A 38 3.49 -3.17 12.93
CA THR A 38 4.88 -3.53 13.26
C THR A 38 5.04 -4.86 13.99
N GLU A 39 3.97 -5.41 14.56
CA GLU A 39 3.94 -6.72 15.21
C GLU A 39 3.65 -7.86 14.22
N GLY A 40 3.41 -7.54 12.94
CA GLY A 40 3.03 -8.51 11.91
C GLY A 40 1.55 -8.90 11.91
N LYS A 41 0.71 -8.21 12.69
CA LYS A 41 -0.74 -8.41 12.69
C LYS A 41 -1.34 -7.82 11.41
N LEU A 42 -2.14 -8.62 10.70
CA LEU A 42 -2.90 -8.20 9.53
C LEU A 42 -4.01 -7.21 9.96
N MET A 43 -3.92 -5.97 9.48
CA MET A 43 -4.88 -4.89 9.73
C MET A 43 -5.96 -4.83 8.66
N SER A 44 -5.57 -5.04 7.40
CA SER A 44 -6.47 -5.04 6.26
C SER A 44 -5.95 -5.97 5.18
N SER A 45 -6.87 -6.63 4.48
CA SER A 45 -6.60 -7.46 3.32
C SER A 45 -7.71 -7.21 2.32
N SER A 46 -7.35 -6.83 1.10
CA SER A 46 -8.30 -6.55 0.03
C SER A 46 -7.79 -7.06 -1.30
N THR A 47 -8.67 -7.67 -2.08
CA THR A 47 -8.40 -8.01 -3.49
C THR A 47 -8.97 -6.91 -4.36
N SER A 48 -8.21 -6.45 -5.35
CA SER A 48 -8.68 -5.48 -6.32
C SER A 48 -8.51 -6.03 -7.73
N THR A 49 -9.26 -5.46 -8.67
CA THR A 49 -9.01 -5.61 -10.10
C THR A 49 -8.70 -4.27 -10.76
N SER A 50 -8.58 -3.22 -9.93
CA SER A 50 -8.26 -1.88 -10.35
C SER A 50 -6.76 -1.62 -10.22
N ASN A 51 -6.28 -0.58 -10.87
CA ASN A 51 -4.95 -0.02 -10.65
C ASN A 51 -4.96 1.01 -9.50
N PHE A 52 -6.08 1.13 -8.80
CA PHE A 52 -6.31 2.05 -7.69
C PHE A 52 -7.02 1.33 -6.55
N GLN A 53 -6.52 1.49 -5.32
CA GLN A 53 -7.12 0.97 -4.10
C GLN A 53 -7.10 2.06 -3.01
N MET A 54 -8.25 2.32 -2.43
CA MET A 54 -8.38 3.15 -1.23
C MET A 54 -8.43 2.24 0.00
N VAL A 55 -7.71 2.63 1.05
CA VAL A 55 -7.64 1.90 2.32
C VAL A 55 -8.01 2.86 3.45
N ASP A 56 -9.04 2.49 4.21
CA ASP A 56 -9.44 3.19 5.42
C ASP A 56 -8.57 2.75 6.60
N ALA A 57 -7.93 3.73 7.22
CA ALA A 57 -7.06 3.64 8.39
C ALA A 57 -7.60 4.48 9.57
N SER A 58 -8.83 4.99 9.50
CA SER A 58 -9.40 5.92 10.49
C SER A 58 -9.49 5.32 11.90
N TYR A 59 -9.54 3.98 11.99
CA TYR A 59 -9.63 3.23 13.24
C TYR A 59 -8.31 2.55 13.63
N TRP A 60 -7.21 2.89 12.95
CA TRP A 60 -5.90 2.32 13.26
C TRP A 60 -5.18 3.20 14.28
N ASP A 61 -4.43 2.56 15.17
CA ASP A 61 -3.57 3.28 16.12
C ASP A 61 -2.51 4.10 15.37
N LEU A 62 -2.07 5.21 15.97
CA LEU A 62 -1.00 6.01 15.38
C LEU A 62 0.30 5.20 15.35
N GLY A 63 0.89 5.03 14.16
CA GLY A 63 2.09 4.21 14.01
C GLY A 63 2.53 4.03 12.57
N VAL A 64 3.47 3.11 12.39
CA VAL A 64 4.00 2.71 11.08
C VAL A 64 3.37 1.40 10.67
N TYR A 65 2.98 1.33 9.39
CA TYR A 65 2.33 0.15 8.80
C TYR A 65 3.08 -0.27 7.55
N PHE A 66 3.13 -1.58 7.31
CA PHE A 66 3.72 -2.17 6.12
C PHE A 66 2.60 -2.52 5.14
N VAL A 67 2.70 -2.00 3.93
CA VAL A 67 1.78 -2.29 2.83
C VAL A 67 2.48 -3.25 1.87
N LYS A 68 1.82 -4.37 1.58
CA LYS A 68 2.25 -5.36 0.59
C LYS A 68 1.24 -5.35 -0.56
N VAL A 69 1.75 -5.14 -1.77
CA VAL A 69 0.99 -5.05 -3.03
C VAL A 69 1.55 -6.06 -4.03
#